data_AF-A0A821PK40-F1
#
_entry.id   AF-A0A821PK40-F1
#
_cell.length_a   1.000
_cell.length_b   1.000
_cell.length_c   1.000
_cell.angle_alpha   90.00
_cell.angle_beta   90.00
_cell.angle_gamma   90.00
#
_symmetry.space_group_name_H-M   'P 1'
#
loop_
_entity.id
_entity.type
_entity.pdbx_description
1 polymer ?
#
loop_
_entity_poly.entity_id
_entity_poly.type
_entity_poly.pdbx_seq_one_letter_code
_entity_poly.pdbx_strand_id
1 'polypeptide(L)'
;MAESLADSTFEIHQAAAYGFGVIGMNGGSIYARTCTEALPHLFALISSPDSRHAPENSIATENTVNALHQILFSWFPIHEDTEETSYIYGYLCDLIESNNSVIIEQNNFIVI
;
A
#
# COMPACT_ATOMS: atom_id res chain seq x y z
N MET A 1 -9.55 10.30 -11.49
CA MET A 1 -9.48 8.94 -10.89
C MET A 1 -8.77 8.99 -9.55
N ALA A 2 -7.55 9.53 -9.46
CA ALA A 2 -6.87 9.77 -8.18
C ALA A 2 -7.63 10.77 -7.27
N GLU A 3 -8.37 11.71 -7.85
CA GLU A 3 -9.22 12.66 -7.11
C GLU A 3 -10.26 11.99 -6.19
N SER A 4 -10.71 10.77 -6.53
CA SER A 4 -11.63 10.00 -5.68
C SER A 4 -10.99 9.53 -4.37
N LEU A 5 -9.65 9.51 -4.28
CA LEU A 5 -8.94 9.29 -3.01
C LEU A 5 -9.01 10.51 -2.08
N ALA A 6 -9.33 11.69 -2.61
CA ALA A 6 -9.46 12.93 -1.85
C ALA A 6 -10.93 13.28 -1.54
N ASP A 7 -11.87 12.36 -1.79
CA ASP A 7 -13.29 12.58 -1.51
C ASP A 7 -13.56 12.63 0.00
N SER A 8 -14.46 13.52 0.41
CA SER A 8 -14.90 13.65 1.81
C SER A 8 -15.73 12.48 2.30
N THR A 9 -16.30 11.70 1.37
CA THR A 9 -17.12 10.52 1.64
C THR A 9 -16.22 9.32 1.84
N PHE A 10 -16.31 8.70 3.01
CA PHE A 10 -15.48 7.58 3.42
C PHE A 10 -15.51 6.40 2.43
N GLU A 11 -16.71 5.99 2.03
CA GLU A 11 -16.91 4.84 1.16
C GLU A 11 -16.28 5.06 -0.23
N ILE A 12 -16.20 6.33 -0.68
CA ILE A 12 -15.64 6.69 -1.99
C ILE A 12 -14.12 6.55 -1.98
N HIS A 13 -13.43 7.12 -0.99
CA HIS A 13 -11.97 6.95 -0.94
C HIS A 13 -11.57 5.52 -0.58
N GLN A 14 -12.39 4.79 0.18
CA GLN A 14 -12.13 3.38 0.51
C GLN A 14 -12.17 2.52 -0.75
N ALA A 15 -13.21 2.68 -1.57
CA ALA A 15 -13.34 1.98 -2.85
C ALA A 15 -12.23 2.38 -3.83
N ALA A 16 -11.86 3.67 -3.85
CA ALA A 16 -10.76 4.15 -4.66
C ALA A 16 -9.43 3.52 -4.23
N ALA A 17 -9.10 3.53 -2.93
CA ALA A 17 -7.89 2.92 -2.40
C ALA A 17 -7.79 1.43 -2.77
N TYR A 18 -8.86 0.67 -2.55
CA TYR A 18 -8.91 -0.73 -2.97
C TYR A 18 -8.64 -0.91 -4.47
N GLY A 19 -9.28 -0.10 -5.31
CA GLY A 19 -9.05 -0.12 -6.76
C GLY A 19 -7.60 0.16 -7.15
N PHE A 20 -6.96 1.13 -6.50
CA PHE A 20 -5.54 1.44 -6.73
C PHE A 20 -4.61 0.31 -6.27
N GLY A 21 -4.94 -0.40 -5.19
CA GLY A 21 -4.22 -1.62 -4.81
C GLY A 21 -4.30 -2.69 -5.89
N VAL A 22 -5.52 -3.00 -6.37
CA VAL A 22 -5.74 -3.99 -7.43
C VAL A 22 -5.01 -3.62 -8.72
N ILE A 23 -5.03 -2.34 -9.10
CA ILE A 23 -4.29 -1.81 -10.25
C ILE A 23 -2.78 -1.96 -10.02
N GLY A 24 -2.30 -1.63 -8.83
CA GLY A 24 -0.90 -1.79 -8.44
C GLY A 24 -0.43 -3.23 -8.65
N MET A 25 -1.18 -4.20 -8.13
CA MET A 25 -0.78 -5.61 -8.13
C MET A 25 -1.02 -6.33 -9.46
N ASN A 26 -2.09 -6.00 -10.19
CA ASN A 26 -2.53 -6.77 -11.36
C ASN A 26 -2.59 -5.97 -12.68
N GLY A 27 -2.47 -4.64 -12.63
CA GLY A 27 -2.66 -3.78 -13.80
C GLY A 27 -1.52 -3.81 -14.81
N GLY A 28 -0.31 -4.15 -14.36
CA GLY A 28 0.89 -4.12 -15.19
C GLY A 28 1.42 -2.70 -15.47
N SER A 29 2.51 -2.63 -16.24
CA SER A 29 3.32 -1.41 -16.39
C SER A 29 2.59 -0.21 -17.02
N ILE A 30 1.50 -0.45 -17.77
CA ILE A 30 0.69 0.62 -18.37
C ILE A 30 0.04 1.53 -17.31
N TYR A 31 -0.14 1.05 -16.09
CA TYR A 31 -0.70 1.83 -14.98
C TYR A 31 0.37 2.41 -14.05
N ALA A 32 1.67 2.26 -14.33
CA ALA A 32 2.74 2.74 -13.46
C ALA A 32 2.60 4.24 -13.15
N ARG A 33 2.26 5.05 -14.16
CA ARG A 33 1.99 6.49 -13.98
C ARG A 33 0.77 6.74 -13.10
N THR A 34 -0.33 6.02 -13.34
CA THR A 34 -1.55 6.09 -12.55
C THR A 34 -1.31 5.75 -11.08
N CYS A 35 -0.52 4.70 -10.80
CA CYS A 35 -0.10 4.35 -9.44
C CYS A 35 0.77 5.44 -8.81
N THR A 36 1.71 6.00 -9.57
CA THR A 36 2.58 7.09 -9.09
C THR A 36 1.78 8.33 -8.70
N GLU A 37 0.79 8.71 -9.52
CA GLU A 37 -0.09 9.85 -9.27
C GLU A 37 -1.00 9.64 -8.03
N ALA A 38 -1.25 8.39 -7.63
CA ALA A 38 -2.05 8.06 -6.44
C ALA A 38 -1.28 8.19 -5.12
N LEU A 39 0.05 8.02 -5.13
CA LEU A 39 0.87 7.94 -3.91
C LEU A 39 0.68 9.14 -2.97
N PRO A 40 0.71 10.41 -3.43
CA PRO A 40 0.55 11.55 -2.52
C PRO A 40 -0.80 11.54 -1.80
N HIS A 41 -1.85 11.06 -2.46
CA HIS A 41 -3.19 10.96 -1.89
C HIS A 41 -3.27 9.83 -0.86
N LEU A 42 -2.69 8.66 -1.15
CA LEU A 42 -2.61 7.55 -0.20
C LEU A 42 -1.83 7.95 1.05
N PHE A 43 -0.69 8.63 0.90
CA PHE A 43 0.08 9.14 2.03
C PHE A 43 -0.70 10.18 2.86
N ALA A 44 -1.45 11.07 2.21
CA ALA A 44 -2.27 12.06 2.90
C ALA A 44 -3.39 11.41 3.74
N LEU A 45 -4.06 10.40 3.20
CA LEU A 45 -5.09 9.63 3.92
C LEU A 45 -4.50 8.94 5.16
N ILE A 46 -3.36 8.25 5.02
CA ILE A 46 -2.70 7.54 6.12
C ILE A 46 -2.20 8.50 7.21
N SER A 47 -1.72 9.67 6.81
CA SER A 47 -1.12 10.66 7.71
C SER A 47 -2.16 11.60 8.33
N SER A 48 -3.44 11.49 7.95
CA SER A 48 -4.49 12.33 8.49
C SER A 48 -4.59 12.17 10.01
N PRO A 49 -4.71 13.26 10.79
CA PRO A 49 -4.89 13.18 12.23
C PRO A 49 -6.06 12.26 12.61
N ASP A 50 -7.14 12.29 11.84
CA ASP A 50 -8.37 11.54 12.09
C ASP A 50 -8.41 10.12 11.51
N SER A 51 -7.31 9.68 10.88
CA SER A 51 -7.21 8.40 10.16
C SER A 51 -7.61 7.18 10.99
N ARG A 52 -7.40 7.19 12.31
CA ARG A 52 -7.69 6.05 13.20
C ARG A 52 -8.58 6.40 14.39
N HIS A 53 -9.24 7.56 14.36
CA HIS A 53 -10.03 8.04 15.49
C HIS A 53 -11.43 7.42 15.58
N ALA A 54 -12.04 7.08 14.44
CA ALA A 54 -13.35 6.44 14.36
C ALA A 54 -13.24 5.07 13.66
N PRO A 55 -14.10 4.09 13.98
CA PRO A 55 -14.06 2.74 13.39
C PRO A 55 -14.07 2.74 11.86
N GLU A 56 -14.92 3.58 11.26
CA GLU A 56 -14.97 3.80 9.82
C GLU A 56 -13.59 4.22 9.30
N ASN A 57 -13.04 5.34 9.77
CA ASN A 57 -11.74 5.87 9.33
C ASN A 57 -10.62 4.84 9.44
N SER A 58 -10.60 4.03 10.51
CA SER A 58 -9.62 2.96 10.69
C SER A 58 -9.67 1.95 9.54
N ILE A 59 -10.86 1.53 9.11
CA ILE A 59 -11.04 0.57 8.00
C ILE A 59 -10.54 1.16 6.67
N ALA A 60 -10.83 2.43 6.34
CA ALA A 60 -10.26 3.00 5.11
C ALA A 60 -8.76 3.19 5.22
N THR A 61 -8.25 3.56 6.39
CA THR A 61 -6.81 3.71 6.61
C THR A 61 -6.09 2.40 6.40
N GLU A 62 -6.61 1.29 6.94
CA GLU A 62 -6.09 -0.06 6.68
C GLU A 62 -6.11 -0.40 5.18
N ASN A 63 -7.23 -0.16 4.50
CA ASN A 63 -7.32 -0.38 3.05
C ASN A 63 -6.33 0.49 2.24
N THR A 64 -6.11 1.72 2.68
CA THR A 64 -5.16 2.65 2.06
C THR A 64 -3.72 2.19 2.24
N VAL A 65 -3.36 1.71 3.43
CA VAL A 65 -2.06 1.09 3.72
C VAL A 65 -1.88 -0.15 2.85
N ASN A 66 -2.89 -1.01 2.75
CA ASN A 66 -2.85 -2.21 1.92
C ASN A 66 -2.66 -1.86 0.42
N ALA A 67 -3.34 -0.83 -0.08
CA ALA A 67 -3.18 -0.36 -1.46
C ALA A 67 -1.77 0.16 -1.72
N LEU A 68 -1.20 0.93 -0.78
CA LEU A 68 0.18 1.40 -0.86
C LEU A 68 1.15 0.22 -0.91
N HIS A 69 0.99 -0.78 -0.05
CA HIS A 69 1.80 -1.99 -0.09
C HIS A 69 1.70 -2.69 -1.45
N GLN A 70 0.49 -2.92 -1.97
CA GLN A 70 0.31 -3.58 -3.27
C GLN A 70 0.99 -2.85 -4.43
N ILE A 71 0.98 -1.51 -4.43
CA ILE A 71 1.70 -0.71 -5.42
C ILE A 71 3.22 -0.85 -5.25
N LEU A 72 3.73 -0.80 -4.02
CA LEU A 72 5.17 -0.92 -3.76
C LEU A 72 5.69 -2.32 -4.10
N PHE A 73 4.94 -3.36 -3.74
CA PHE A 73 5.30 -4.75 -4.01
C PHE A 73 5.30 -5.07 -5.51
N SER A 74 4.47 -4.42 -6.32
CA SER A 74 4.50 -4.65 -7.77
C SER A 74 5.73 -4.06 -8.47
N TRP A 75 6.53 -3.26 -7.77
CA TRP A 75 7.81 -2.78 -8.25
C TRP A 75 8.97 -3.75 -7.96
N PHE A 76 8.70 -4.84 -7.23
CA PHE A 76 9.64 -5.94 -7.05
C PHE A 76 9.53 -6.99 -8.18
N PRO A 77 10.60 -7.76 -8.46
CA PRO A 77 11.91 -7.72 -7.80
C PRO A 77 12.83 -6.64 -8.38
N ILE A 78 13.45 -5.86 -7.48
CA ILE A 78 14.64 -5.07 -7.82
C ILE A 78 15.87 -5.99 -7.77
N HIS A 79 16.78 -5.84 -8.75
CA HIS A 79 17.93 -6.73 -8.90
C HIS A 79 19.15 -6.08 -9.56
N GLU A 80 19.03 -4.85 -10.06
CA GLU A 80 20.10 -4.14 -10.78
C GLU A 80 21.21 -3.64 -9.83
N ASP A 81 20.82 -2.97 -8.74
CA ASP A 81 21.75 -2.49 -7.72
C ASP A 81 21.89 -3.55 -6.62
N THR A 82 22.86 -4.46 -6.77
CA THR A 82 23.03 -5.60 -5.86
C THR A 82 23.45 -5.20 -4.45
N GLU A 83 24.05 -4.02 -4.28
CA GLU A 83 24.42 -3.47 -2.96
C GLU A 83 23.15 -3.06 -2.22
N GLU A 84 22.32 -2.19 -2.80
CA GLU A 84 21.06 -1.73 -2.21
C GLU A 84 20.03 -2.86 -2.06
N THR A 85 20.01 -3.77 -3.04
CA THR A 85 19.11 -4.94 -3.04
C THR A 85 19.30 -5.81 -1.80
N SER A 86 20.54 -5.97 -1.32
CA SER A 86 20.82 -6.75 -0.10
C SER A 86 20.29 -6.08 1.17
N TYR A 87 20.34 -4.75 1.27
CA TYR A 87 19.76 -4.00 2.39
C TYR A 87 18.23 -4.02 2.38
N ILE A 88 17.62 -3.87 1.20
CA ILE A 88 16.16 -3.82 1.05
C ILE A 88 15.52 -5.18 1.37
N TYR A 89 16.03 -6.26 0.79
CA TYR A 89 15.52 -7.60 1.11
C TYR A 89 15.91 -8.03 2.53
N GLY A 90 17.07 -7.63 3.05
CA GLY A 90 17.45 -7.86 4.44
C GLY A 90 16.47 -7.24 5.42
N TYR A 91 16.12 -5.95 5.22
CA TYR A 91 15.11 -5.29 6.04
C TYR A 91 13.72 -5.93 5.91
N LEU A 92 13.32 -6.36 4.70
CA LEU A 92 12.08 -7.11 4.49
C LEU A 92 12.08 -8.44 5.26
N CYS A 93 13.20 -9.17 5.25
CA CYS A 93 13.36 -10.39 6.04
C CYS A 93 13.28 -10.10 7.54
N ASP A 94 13.98 -9.08 8.05
CA ASP A 94 13.92 -8.68 9.47
C ASP A 94 12.49 -8.35 9.91
N LEU A 95 11.74 -7.67 9.03
CA LEU A 95 10.35 -7.32 9.23
C LEU A 95 9.42 -8.54 9.30
N ILE A 96 9.65 -9.56 8.47
CA ILE A 96 8.94 -10.84 8.51
C ILE A 96 9.34 -11.64 9.77
N GLU A 97 10.64 -11.73 10.06
CA GLU A 97 11.19 -12.52 11.17
C GLU A 97 10.83 -11.92 12.54
N SER A 98 10.70 -10.59 12.64
CA SER A 98 10.30 -9.90 13.88
C SER A 98 8.83 -10.11 14.26
N ASN A 99 8.08 -10.92 13.49
CA ASN A 99 6.64 -11.15 13.67
C ASN A 99 5.87 -9.83 13.79
N ASN A 100 6.32 -8.81 13.04
CA ASN A 100 5.77 -7.47 13.12
C ASN A 100 4.31 -7.52 12.68
N SER A 101 3.39 -7.17 13.57
CA SER A 101 1.95 -7.26 13.31
C SER A 101 1.52 -6.43 12.09
N VAL A 102 2.31 -5.42 11.70
CA VAL A 102 2.10 -4.62 10.48
C VAL A 102 2.21 -5.46 9.19
N ILE A 103 2.93 -6.59 9.22
CA ILE A 103 3.19 -7.44 8.04
C ILE A 103 2.55 -8.82 8.17
N ILE A 104 2.31 -9.29 9.39
CA ILE A 104 1.88 -10.68 9.64
C ILE A 104 0.42 -10.83 10.10
N GLU A 105 -0.29 -9.75 10.46
CA GLU A 105 -1.71 -9.90 10.83
C GLU A 105 -2.65 -10.01 9.62
N GLN A 106 -2.86 -11.25 9.18
CA GLN A 106 -4.16 -11.94 9.05
C GLN A 106 -4.02 -13.11 8.07
N ASN A 107 -3.47 -14.23 8.55
CA ASN A 107 -3.76 -15.60 8.05
C ASN A 107 -3.70 -15.87 6.53
N ASN A 108 -2.99 -15.06 5.75
CA ASN A 108 -2.55 -15.42 4.42
C ASN A 108 -1.06 -15.21 4.38
N PHE A 109 -0.33 -16.31 4.37
CA PHE A 109 1.06 -16.31 3.94
C PHE A 109 1.14 -15.49 2.65
N ILE A 110 1.89 -14.38 2.67
CA ILE A 110 2.45 -13.84 1.43
C ILE A 110 3.42 -14.93 0.97
N VAL A 111 2.87 -15.86 0.19
CA VAL A 111 3.64 -16.85 -0.53
C VAL A 111 4.44 -16.05 -1.54
N ILE A 112 5.76 -16.14 -1.39
CA ILE A 112 6.78 -15.70 -2.35
C ILE A 112 6.42 -16.21 -3.74
#